data_AF-A0A7C6GEF2-F1
#
_entry.id   AF-A0A7C6GEF2-F1
#
_cell.length_a   1.000
_cell.length_b   1.000
_cell.length_c   1.000
_cell.angle_alpha   90.00
_cell.angle_beta   90.00
_cell.angle_gamma   90.00
#
_symmetry.space_group_name_H-M   'P 1'
#
loop_
_entity.id
_entity.type
_entity.pdbx_description
1 polymer ?
#
loop_
_entity_poly.entity_id
_entity_poly.type
_entity_poly.pdbx_seq_one_letter_code
_entity_poly.pdbx_strand_id
1 'polypeptide(L)'
;AEDLVVIDESKAKFYTVGDVSIEQPDKIVKNQTSTATVKNTLNKNLGSVAWNKVGEEGSDLIGGSEWILKGPGLAEDGKPVQDVNDDGKFGVDEGLINLEWGEYTLVETLAPAGYIVDKTEHKFTIGDLEGTDGLNIDLGDITNTKVDGPTIPLTGGISRDAFLLGGGMFIALGLLVYGAYAIRRRAN
;
A
#
# COMPACT_ATOMS: atom_id res chain seq x y z
N ALA A 1 22.17 -44.69 8.16
CA ALA A 1 21.11 -44.28 7.22
C ALA A 1 21.14 -42.77 7.27
N GLU A 2 21.82 -42.15 6.32
CA GLU A 2 21.77 -40.69 6.20
C GLU A 2 20.35 -40.34 5.76
N ASP A 3 19.77 -39.35 6.44
CA ASP A 3 18.42 -38.87 6.21
C ASP A 3 18.23 -38.60 4.73
N LEU A 4 17.43 -39.46 4.08
CA LEU A 4 16.75 -39.09 2.87
C LEU A 4 15.96 -37.83 3.26
N VAL A 5 16.40 -36.65 2.83
CA VAL A 5 15.53 -35.48 2.82
C VAL A 5 14.47 -35.81 1.76
N VAL A 6 13.49 -36.62 2.15
CA VAL A 6 12.19 -36.64 1.51
C VAL A 6 11.73 -35.21 1.70
N ILE A 7 11.78 -34.42 0.63
CA ILE A 7 11.10 -33.15 0.60
C ILE A 7 9.65 -33.52 0.87
N ASP A 8 9.18 -33.24 2.08
CA ASP A 8 7.75 -33.29 2.37
C ASP A 8 7.08 -32.52 1.23
N GLU A 9 6.05 -33.08 0.60
CA GLU A 9 5.39 -32.44 -0.55
C GLU A 9 4.95 -31.00 -0.21
N SER A 10 4.69 -30.74 1.08
CA SER A 10 4.42 -29.40 1.62
C SER A 10 5.54 -28.37 1.37
N LYS A 11 6.79 -28.83 1.22
CA LYS A 11 8.00 -28.01 1.04
C LYS A 11 8.44 -27.89 -0.41
N ALA A 12 7.87 -28.67 -1.33
CA ALA A 12 8.30 -28.72 -2.73
C ALA A 12 8.16 -27.36 -3.45
N LYS A 13 7.27 -26.48 -2.99
CA LYS A 13 7.13 -25.13 -3.55
C LYS A 13 8.28 -24.18 -3.19
N PHE A 14 8.98 -24.42 -2.07
CA PHE A 14 10.03 -23.55 -1.55
C PHE A 14 11.40 -23.81 -2.17
N TYR A 15 11.60 -25.02 -2.68
CA TYR A 15 12.90 -25.48 -3.14
C TYR A 15 12.83 -26.08 -4.54
N THR A 16 13.87 -25.86 -5.32
CA THR A 16 14.13 -26.61 -6.56
C THR A 16 15.35 -27.50 -6.38
N VAL A 17 15.40 -28.60 -7.13
CA VAL A 17 16.57 -29.48 -7.15
C VAL A 17 17.72 -28.73 -7.80
N GLY A 18 18.80 -28.54 -7.05
CA GLY A 18 20.06 -28.00 -7.53
C GLY A 18 20.99 -29.10 -8.01
N ASP A 19 22.29 -28.91 -7.77
CA ASP A 19 23.29 -29.86 -8.25
C ASP A 19 23.23 -31.20 -7.53
N VAL A 20 23.29 -32.27 -8.33
CA VAL A 20 23.47 -33.64 -7.85
C VAL A 20 24.90 -34.07 -8.13
N SER A 21 25.63 -34.42 -7.09
CA SER A 21 27.00 -34.91 -7.19
C SER A 21 27.14 -36.30 -6.58
N ILE A 22 28.10 -37.06 -7.11
CA ILE A 22 28.44 -38.39 -6.60
C ILE A 22 29.89 -38.33 -6.15
N GLU A 23 30.12 -38.50 -4.86
CA GLU A 23 31.46 -38.65 -4.29
C GLU A 23 31.78 -40.14 -4.17
N GLN A 24 32.84 -40.56 -4.86
CA GLN A 24 33.31 -41.94 -4.86
C GLN A 24 34.72 -42.02 -4.27
N PRO A 25 35.12 -43.16 -3.69
CA PRO A 25 36.47 -43.33 -3.16
C PRO A 25 37.50 -43.30 -4.29
N ASP A 26 38.63 -42.63 -4.05
CA ASP A 26 39.73 -42.49 -5.02
C ASP A 26 40.32 -43.82 -5.50
N LYS A 27 40.13 -44.90 -4.73
CA LYS A 27 40.59 -46.25 -5.04
C LYS A 27 39.56 -47.28 -4.61
N ILE A 28 39.30 -48.24 -5.50
CA ILE A 28 38.46 -49.41 -5.21
C ILE A 28 39.37 -50.64 -5.06
N VAL A 29 39.23 -51.36 -3.95
CA VAL A 29 40.02 -52.56 -3.64
C VAL A 29 39.21 -53.80 -3.95
N LYS A 30 39.82 -54.76 -4.67
CA LYS A 30 39.20 -56.05 -4.99
C LYS A 30 38.74 -56.77 -3.72
N ASN A 31 37.53 -57.33 -3.74
CA ASN A 31 36.90 -58.07 -2.64
C ASN A 31 36.64 -57.24 -1.36
N GLN A 32 36.54 -55.91 -1.47
CA GLN A 32 36.04 -55.04 -0.40
C GLN A 32 34.81 -54.26 -0.85
N THR A 33 33.91 -53.96 0.10
CA THR A 33 32.80 -53.04 -0.12
C THR A 33 33.32 -51.61 -0.17
N SER A 34 32.94 -50.87 -1.21
CA SER A 34 33.17 -49.44 -1.34
C SER A 34 31.83 -48.72 -1.34
N THR A 35 31.75 -47.56 -0.69
CA THR A 35 30.55 -46.73 -0.61
C THR A 35 30.75 -45.47 -1.44
N ALA A 36 29.73 -45.07 -2.19
CA ALA A 36 29.64 -43.76 -2.82
C ALA A 36 28.54 -42.95 -2.13
N THR A 37 28.75 -41.66 -1.98
CA THR A 37 27.76 -40.73 -1.42
C THR A 37 27.14 -39.93 -2.56
N VAL A 38 25.81 -39.88 -2.60
CA VAL A 38 25.07 -38.99 -3.50
C VAL A 38 24.66 -37.76 -2.71
N LYS A 39 25.12 -36.58 -3.11
CA LYS A 39 24.72 -35.30 -2.51
C LYS A 39 23.78 -34.58 -3.45
N ASN A 40 22.68 -34.10 -2.89
CA ASN A 40 21.75 -33.21 -3.57
C ASN A 40 21.79 -31.84 -2.89
N THR A 41 21.92 -30.78 -3.68
CA THR A 41 21.82 -29.40 -3.21
C THR A 41 20.43 -28.88 -3.50
N LEU A 42 19.83 -28.14 -2.56
CA LEU A 42 18.54 -27.49 -2.77
C LEU A 42 18.75 -26.00 -3.06
N ASN A 43 18.11 -25.51 -4.12
CA ASN A 43 18.04 -24.09 -4.43
C ASN A 43 16.77 -23.52 -3.81
N LYS A 44 16.85 -22.30 -3.28
CA LYS A 44 15.71 -21.57 -2.72
C LYS A 44 14.98 -20.83 -3.83
N ASN A 45 13.67 -21.02 -3.92
CA ASN A 45 12.85 -20.29 -4.89
C ASN A 45 12.67 -18.84 -4.43
N LEU A 46 12.66 -17.90 -5.37
CA LEU A 46 12.42 -16.49 -5.09
C LEU A 46 10.96 -16.25 -4.71
N GLY A 47 10.71 -15.15 -4.00
CA GLY A 47 9.37 -14.74 -3.63
C GLY A 47 8.82 -13.59 -4.48
N SER A 48 7.57 -13.25 -4.21
CA SER A 48 6.84 -12.10 -4.74
C SER A 48 6.11 -11.36 -3.61
N VAL A 49 5.84 -10.08 -3.83
CA VAL A 49 4.96 -9.29 -2.97
C VAL A 49 3.98 -8.46 -3.81
N ALA A 50 2.73 -8.40 -3.37
CA ALA A 50 1.68 -7.58 -3.97
C ALA A 50 0.96 -6.75 -2.91
N TRP A 51 0.43 -5.60 -3.32
CA TRP A 51 -0.42 -4.75 -2.50
C TRP A 51 -1.28 -3.84 -3.37
N ASN A 52 -2.35 -3.32 -2.78
CA ASN A 52 -3.18 -2.28 -3.39
C ASN A 52 -3.02 -0.98 -2.62
N LYS A 53 -2.99 0.14 -3.33
CA LYS A 53 -3.10 1.47 -2.74
C LYS A 53 -4.56 1.91 -2.79
N VAL A 54 -5.14 2.17 -1.62
CA VAL A 54 -6.52 2.64 -1.49
C VAL A 54 -6.61 4.01 -0.82
N GLY A 55 -7.69 4.72 -1.11
CA GLY A 55 -8.07 5.95 -0.41
C GLY A 55 -8.63 5.71 1.00
N GLU A 56 -8.91 6.79 1.72
CA GLU A 56 -9.30 6.77 3.15
C GLU A 56 -10.49 5.84 3.49
N GLU A 57 -11.45 5.68 2.58
CA GLU A 57 -12.61 4.78 2.77
C GLU A 57 -12.33 3.31 2.41
N GLY A 58 -11.13 3.00 1.91
CA GLY A 58 -10.60 1.64 1.78
C GLY A 58 -11.04 0.85 0.55
N SER A 59 -12.01 1.33 -0.25
CA SER A 59 -12.50 0.58 -1.43
C SER A 59 -11.93 1.07 -2.76
N ASP A 60 -11.56 2.34 -2.83
CA ASP A 60 -11.21 2.99 -4.08
C ASP A 60 -9.70 2.91 -4.27
N LEU A 61 -9.28 2.19 -5.32
CA LEU A 61 -7.89 2.18 -5.76
C LEU A 61 -7.47 3.58 -6.18
N ILE A 62 -6.30 4.01 -5.70
CA ILE A 62 -5.74 5.32 -6.01
C ILE A 62 -4.33 5.14 -6.58
N GLY A 63 -4.14 5.63 -7.80
CA GLY A 63 -2.89 5.53 -8.53
C GLY A 63 -1.87 6.60 -8.16
N GLY A 64 -0.61 6.34 -8.50
CA GLY A 64 0.45 7.37 -8.51
C GLY A 64 1.24 7.46 -7.21
N SER A 65 1.20 6.41 -6.39
CA SER A 65 2.11 6.28 -5.24
C SER A 65 3.48 5.73 -5.67
N GLU A 66 4.53 6.14 -4.96
CA GLU A 66 5.89 5.61 -5.12
C GLU A 66 6.40 5.05 -3.81
N TRP A 67 7.18 3.98 -3.90
CA TRP A 67 7.62 3.19 -2.76
C TRP A 67 9.11 2.89 -2.82
N ILE A 68 9.70 2.63 -1.65
CA ILE A 68 11.02 2.02 -1.54
C ILE A 68 10.88 0.67 -0.85
N LEU A 69 11.45 -0.36 -1.49
CA LEU A 69 11.58 -1.70 -0.94
C LEU A 69 13.02 -1.92 -0.44
N LYS A 70 13.17 -2.34 0.81
CA LYS A 70 14.46 -2.68 1.43
C LYS A 70 14.47 -4.14 1.86
N GLY A 71 15.61 -4.80 1.72
CA GLY A 71 15.79 -6.20 2.12
C GLY A 71 17.07 -6.82 1.56
N PRO A 72 17.25 -8.13 1.76
CA PRO A 72 18.39 -8.89 1.24
C PRO A 72 18.57 -8.73 -0.27
N GLY A 73 19.81 -8.65 -0.73
CA GLY A 73 20.13 -8.54 -2.17
C GLY A 73 19.82 -7.18 -2.81
N LEU A 74 19.17 -6.26 -2.09
CA LEU A 74 18.90 -4.89 -2.55
C LEU A 74 19.99 -3.92 -2.05
N ALA A 75 20.11 -2.76 -2.71
CA ALA A 75 21.00 -1.70 -2.28
C ALA A 75 20.59 -1.12 -0.91
N GLU A 76 21.52 -0.49 -0.18
CA GLU A 76 21.26 0.05 1.17
C GLU A 76 20.14 1.10 1.21
N ASP A 77 20.02 1.90 0.16
CA ASP A 77 18.94 2.88 -0.03
C ASP A 77 17.60 2.24 -0.44
N GLY A 78 17.63 0.96 -0.81
CA GLY A 78 16.48 0.19 -1.27
C GLY A 78 16.25 0.31 -2.78
N LYS A 79 15.26 -0.44 -3.27
CA LYS A 79 14.84 -0.43 -4.67
C LYS A 79 13.54 0.38 -4.81
N PRO A 80 13.49 1.42 -5.66
CA PRO A 80 12.25 2.13 -5.91
C PRO A 80 11.25 1.25 -6.66
N VAL A 81 9.97 1.37 -6.30
CA VAL A 81 8.83 0.75 -6.98
C VAL A 81 7.82 1.84 -7.29
N GLN A 82 7.45 1.97 -8.55
CA GLN A 82 6.55 3.01 -9.06
C GLN A 82 5.25 2.40 -9.55
N ASP A 83 4.17 3.16 -9.44
CA ASP A 83 2.91 2.85 -10.09
C ASP A 83 2.97 3.23 -11.58
N VAL A 84 3.50 2.33 -12.40
CA VAL A 84 3.69 2.58 -13.85
C VAL A 84 2.36 2.79 -14.57
N ASN A 85 1.28 2.18 -14.08
CA ASN A 85 -0.03 2.19 -14.74
C ASN A 85 -1.00 3.22 -14.15
N ASP A 86 -0.64 3.86 -13.03
CA ASP A 86 -1.49 4.78 -12.27
C ASP A 86 -2.82 4.12 -11.84
N ASP A 87 -2.78 2.82 -11.53
CA ASP A 87 -3.96 2.00 -11.21
C ASP A 87 -4.04 1.59 -9.73
N GLY A 88 -3.04 1.99 -8.93
CA GLY A 88 -2.96 1.68 -7.51
C GLY A 88 -2.72 0.20 -7.21
N LYS A 89 -2.30 -0.61 -8.19
CA LYS A 89 -2.00 -2.03 -8.02
C LYS A 89 -0.51 -2.29 -8.18
N PHE A 90 0.04 -3.04 -7.25
CA PHE A 90 1.46 -3.33 -7.23
C PHE A 90 1.71 -4.82 -7.17
N GLY A 91 2.69 -5.25 -7.94
CA GLY A 91 3.23 -6.61 -7.94
C GLY A 91 4.72 -6.56 -8.20
N VAL A 92 5.50 -7.13 -7.30
CA VAL A 92 6.94 -7.33 -7.44
C VAL A 92 7.19 -8.83 -7.44
N ASP A 93 7.66 -9.35 -8.57
CA ASP A 93 7.92 -10.77 -8.79
C ASP A 93 9.29 -11.03 -9.44
N GLU A 94 9.58 -12.31 -9.66
CA GLU A 94 10.74 -12.76 -10.40
C GLU A 94 10.73 -12.19 -11.83
N GLY A 95 11.73 -11.36 -12.14
CA GLY A 95 11.86 -10.64 -13.41
C GLY A 95 11.84 -9.12 -13.26
N LEU A 96 11.15 -8.59 -12.24
CA LEU A 96 11.26 -7.17 -11.86
C LEU A 96 12.35 -6.96 -10.80
N ILE A 97 12.22 -7.68 -9.68
CA ILE A 97 13.15 -7.61 -8.55
C ILE A 97 13.25 -9.01 -7.97
N ASN A 98 14.46 -9.57 -7.93
CA ASN A 98 14.67 -10.89 -7.34
C ASN A 98 14.57 -10.79 -5.82
N LEU A 99 13.45 -11.25 -5.26
CA LEU A 99 13.24 -11.25 -3.82
C LEU A 99 13.77 -12.56 -3.21
N GLU A 100 15.01 -12.51 -2.76
CA GLU A 100 15.64 -13.59 -1.99
C GLU A 100 14.96 -13.79 -0.64
N TRP A 101 15.24 -14.92 0.00
CA TRP A 101 14.69 -15.21 1.33
C TRP A 101 15.24 -14.26 2.39
N GLY A 102 14.34 -13.77 3.24
CA GLY A 102 14.66 -12.91 4.38
C GLY A 102 13.58 -11.87 4.64
N GLU A 103 13.93 -10.87 5.45
CA GLU A 103 13.01 -9.84 5.92
C GLU A 103 13.08 -8.58 5.04
N TYR A 104 11.91 -8.07 4.69
CA TYR A 104 11.75 -6.89 3.85
C TYR A 104 10.98 -5.79 4.58
N THR A 105 11.18 -4.56 4.12
CA THR A 105 10.42 -3.40 4.56
C THR A 105 10.03 -2.57 3.33
N LEU A 106 8.75 -2.34 3.17
CA LEU A 106 8.15 -1.48 2.16
C LEU A 106 7.72 -0.16 2.81
N VAL A 107 8.09 0.98 2.21
CA VAL A 107 7.77 2.32 2.72
C VAL A 107 7.28 3.20 1.59
N GLU A 108 6.17 3.92 1.80
CA GLU A 108 5.67 4.92 0.84
C GLU A 108 6.59 6.14 0.87
N THR A 109 7.00 6.60 -0.30
CA THR A 109 7.87 7.78 -0.48
C THR A 109 7.15 8.94 -1.14
N LEU A 110 6.15 8.64 -1.97
CA LEU A 110 5.26 9.62 -2.58
C LEU A 110 3.83 9.11 -2.51
N ALA A 111 2.93 9.95 -2.01
CA ALA A 111 1.50 9.68 -1.97
C ALA A 111 0.84 10.10 -3.29
N PRO A 112 -0.31 9.47 -3.62
CA PRO A 112 -1.18 9.93 -4.69
C PRO A 112 -1.60 11.38 -4.54
N ALA A 113 -1.97 12.03 -5.65
CA ALA A 113 -2.41 13.42 -5.63
C ALA A 113 -3.64 13.62 -4.71
N GLY A 114 -3.53 14.58 -3.79
CA GLY A 114 -4.60 14.89 -2.82
C GLY A 114 -4.59 14.04 -1.55
N TYR A 115 -3.55 13.22 -1.35
CA TYR A 115 -3.36 12.39 -0.15
C TYR A 115 -2.06 12.74 0.60
N ILE A 116 -2.02 12.37 1.87
CA ILE A 116 -0.84 12.52 2.73
C ILE A 116 0.01 11.25 2.65
N VAL A 117 1.34 11.40 2.53
CA VAL A 117 2.30 10.28 2.57
C VAL A 117 2.22 9.55 3.92
N ASP A 118 1.97 8.24 3.87
CA ASP A 118 2.04 7.38 5.05
C ASP A 118 3.45 6.81 5.20
N LYS A 119 4.11 7.14 6.32
CA LYS A 119 5.47 6.67 6.62
C LYS A 119 5.49 5.34 7.37
N THR A 120 4.35 4.67 7.50
CA THR A 120 4.27 3.36 8.13
C THR A 120 5.14 2.35 7.39
N GLU A 121 5.98 1.63 8.13
CA GLU A 121 6.80 0.55 7.59
C GLU A 121 5.97 -0.73 7.47
N HIS A 122 5.82 -1.24 6.24
CA HIS A 122 5.16 -2.53 6.00
C HIS A 122 6.22 -3.63 5.92
N LYS A 123 6.28 -4.47 6.96
CA LYS A 123 7.29 -5.54 7.09
C LYS A 123 6.71 -6.87 6.67
N PHE A 124 7.50 -7.65 5.93
CA PHE A 124 7.14 -9.00 5.52
C PHE A 124 8.38 -9.87 5.35
N THR A 125 8.19 -11.19 5.28
CA THR A 125 9.27 -12.17 5.22
C THR A 125 9.04 -13.14 4.08
N ILE A 126 10.09 -13.40 3.30
CA ILE A 126 10.08 -14.42 2.24
C ILE A 126 10.85 -15.66 2.70
N GLY A 127 10.22 -16.84 2.60
CA GLY A 127 10.86 -18.12 2.85
C GLY A 127 9.90 -19.25 3.26
N ASP A 128 10.47 -20.40 3.64
CA ASP A 128 9.76 -21.56 4.20
C ASP A 128 9.29 -21.28 5.63
N LEU A 129 8.17 -20.58 5.73
CA LEU A 129 7.50 -20.19 6.97
C LEU A 129 6.37 -21.18 7.29
N GLU A 130 6.38 -21.77 8.49
CA GLU A 130 5.38 -22.77 8.87
C GLU A 130 3.95 -22.22 8.76
N GLY A 131 3.09 -22.94 8.03
CA GLY A 131 1.67 -22.62 7.94
C GLY A 131 1.29 -21.40 7.09
N THR A 132 2.21 -20.82 6.31
CA THR A 132 1.93 -19.66 5.45
C THR A 132 2.48 -19.82 4.04
N ASP A 133 1.97 -19.02 3.09
CA ASP A 133 2.57 -18.94 1.76
C ASP A 133 3.71 -17.92 1.72
N GLY A 134 4.84 -18.26 2.34
CA GLY A 134 6.00 -17.36 2.46
C GLY A 134 6.73 -17.07 1.15
N LEU A 135 6.26 -17.55 -0.01
CA LEU A 135 6.79 -17.11 -1.32
C LEU A 135 5.89 -16.10 -2.02
N ASN A 136 4.60 -16.05 -1.72
CA ASN A 136 3.68 -15.12 -2.36
C ASN A 136 2.99 -14.27 -1.30
N ILE A 137 3.56 -13.10 -1.05
CA ILE A 137 3.11 -12.20 0.00
C ILE A 137 2.06 -11.25 -0.57
N ASP A 138 0.89 -11.23 0.05
CA ASP A 138 -0.13 -10.22 -0.19
C ASP A 138 -0.22 -9.33 1.06
N LEU A 139 0.18 -8.07 0.92
CA LEU A 139 0.05 -7.07 2.00
C LEU A 139 -1.36 -6.49 2.08
N GLY A 140 -2.23 -6.82 1.11
CA GLY A 140 -3.59 -6.31 1.00
C GLY A 140 -3.62 -4.82 0.68
N ASP A 141 -4.61 -4.14 1.25
CA ASP A 141 -4.87 -2.73 0.98
C ASP A 141 -4.09 -1.83 1.95
N ILE A 142 -3.34 -0.88 1.38
CA ILE A 142 -2.63 0.17 2.11
C ILE A 142 -3.33 1.51 1.87
N THR A 143 -3.87 2.08 2.94
CA THR A 143 -4.72 3.29 2.91
C THR A 143 -3.92 4.57 3.09
N ASN A 144 -4.30 5.67 2.41
CA ASN A 144 -3.83 7.02 2.75
C ASN A 144 -4.97 7.91 3.24
N THR A 145 -4.64 8.80 4.17
CA THR A 145 -5.51 9.88 4.60
C THR A 145 -5.60 10.96 3.53
N LYS A 146 -6.82 11.44 3.25
CA LYS A 146 -7.03 12.51 2.28
C LYS A 146 -6.58 13.85 2.87
N VAL A 147 -6.09 14.75 2.03
CA VAL A 147 -5.81 16.12 2.44
C VAL A 147 -7.15 16.83 2.69
N ASP A 148 -7.35 17.29 3.93
CA ASP A 148 -8.53 18.08 4.30
C ASP A 148 -8.60 19.39 3.50
N GLY A 149 -9.78 19.66 2.96
CA GLY A 149 -10.06 20.95 2.32
C GLY A 149 -10.16 22.08 3.36
N PRO A 150 -9.89 23.34 2.97
CA PRO A 150 -10.08 24.47 3.87
C PRO A 150 -11.55 24.58 4.28
N THR A 151 -11.82 24.56 5.60
CA THR A 151 -13.15 24.83 6.12
C THR A 151 -13.44 26.33 5.98
N ILE A 152 -14.28 26.71 5.02
CA ILE A 152 -14.69 28.11 4.89
C ILE A 152 -15.70 28.43 6.00
N PRO A 153 -15.42 29.39 6.91
CA PRO A 153 -16.37 29.77 7.93
C PRO A 153 -17.60 30.44 7.29
N LEU A 154 -18.79 30.06 7.74
CA LEU A 154 -20.05 30.68 7.31
C LEU A 154 -20.14 32.12 7.85
N THR A 155 -19.55 33.08 7.14
CA THR A 155 -19.46 34.49 7.57
C THR A 155 -20.43 35.43 6.84
N GLY A 156 -21.44 34.90 6.13
CA GLY A 156 -22.38 35.71 5.32
C GLY A 156 -23.87 35.57 5.63
N GLY A 157 -24.31 34.61 6.45
CA GLY A 157 -25.74 34.27 6.59
C GLY A 157 -26.54 35.21 7.49
N ILE A 158 -25.97 35.61 8.62
CA ILE A 158 -26.75 36.22 9.71
C ILE A 158 -27.07 37.71 9.45
N SER A 159 -26.17 38.42 8.76
CA SER A 159 -26.34 39.87 8.52
C SER A 159 -27.32 40.20 7.39
N ARG A 160 -27.41 39.36 6.35
CA ARG A 160 -28.28 39.63 5.18
C ARG A 160 -29.75 39.72 5.58
N ASP A 161 -30.21 38.77 6.40
CA ASP A 161 -31.61 38.67 6.76
C ASP A 161 -32.02 39.80 7.73
N ALA A 162 -31.10 40.22 8.61
CA ALA A 162 -31.31 41.37 9.49
C ALA A 162 -31.43 42.70 8.71
N PHE A 163 -30.59 42.92 7.69
CA PHE A 163 -30.68 44.12 6.85
C PHE A 163 -31.94 44.16 5.99
N LEU A 164 -32.36 43.02 5.43
CA LEU A 164 -33.59 42.92 4.63
C LEU A 164 -34.84 43.17 5.48
N LEU A 165 -34.93 42.55 6.66
CA LEU A 165 -36.06 42.75 7.58
C LEU A 165 -36.08 44.17 8.15
N GLY A 166 -34.92 44.68 8.58
CA GLY A 166 -34.80 46.04 9.10
C GLY A 166 -35.17 47.08 8.05
N GLY A 167 -34.58 47.02 6.85
CA GLY A 167 -34.85 47.93 5.75
C GLY A 167 -36.32 47.90 5.29
N GLY A 168 -36.91 46.72 5.18
CA GLY A 168 -38.33 46.56 4.85
C GLY A 168 -39.26 47.23 5.86
N MET A 169 -38.98 47.06 7.17
CA MET A 169 -39.74 47.70 8.24
C MET A 169 -39.62 49.23 8.20
N PHE A 170 -38.42 49.76 7.95
CA PHE A 170 -38.20 51.21 7.80
C PHE A 170 -38.99 51.81 6.63
N ILE A 171 -39.01 51.15 5.47
CA ILE A 171 -39.79 51.61 4.30
C ILE A 171 -41.29 51.60 4.61
N ALA A 172 -41.80 50.52 5.23
CA ALA A 172 -43.21 50.42 5.58
C ALA A 172 -43.66 51.51 6.56
N LEU A 173 -42.85 51.80 7.59
CA LEU A 173 -43.11 52.90 8.53
C LEU A 173 -43.11 54.26 7.81
N GLY A 174 -42.17 54.49 6.90
CA GLY A 174 -42.12 55.71 6.09
C GLY A 174 -43.38 55.93 5.25
N LEU A 175 -43.86 54.88 4.59
CA LEU A 175 -45.09 54.92 3.78
C LEU A 175 -46.34 55.17 4.63
N LEU A 176 -46.43 54.57 5.83
CA LEU A 176 -47.53 54.82 6.76
C LEU A 176 -47.57 56.27 7.25
N VAL A 177 -46.41 56.82 7.65
CA VAL A 177 -46.29 58.22 8.09
C VAL A 177 -46.66 59.18 6.95
N TYR A 178 -46.16 58.92 5.74
CA TYR A 178 -46.47 59.74 4.57
C TYR A 178 -47.96 59.69 4.21
N GLY A 179 -48.58 58.50 4.25
CA GLY A 179 -50.02 58.34 4.01
C GLY A 179 -50.87 59.13 5.01
N ALA A 180 -50.55 59.05 6.30
CA ALA A 180 -51.24 59.81 7.34
C ALA A 180 -51.09 61.33 7.15
N TYR A 181 -49.88 61.79 6.80
CA TYR A 181 -49.63 63.20 6.48
C TYR A 181 -50.45 63.67 5.27
N ALA A 182 -50.47 62.89 4.18
CA ALA A 182 -51.20 63.23 2.97
C ALA A 182 -52.72 63.32 3.17
N ILE A 183 -53.30 62.41 3.98
CA ILE A 183 -54.72 62.44 4.35
C ILE A 183 -55.03 63.71 5.14
N ARG A 184 -54.21 64.05 6.14
CA ARG A 184 -54.41 65.25 6.97
C ARG A 184 -54.31 66.55 6.17
N ARG A 185 -53.40 66.61 5.19
CA ARG A 185 -53.26 67.78 4.30
C ARG A 185 -54.46 67.98 3.37
N ARG A 186 -55.19 66.92 3.01
CA ARG A 186 -56.40 67.03 2.18
C ARG A 186 -57.66 67.40 2.98
N ALA A 187 -57.62 67.22 4.30
CA ALA A 187 -58.73 67.52 5.20
C ALA A 187 -58.72 68.95 5.75
N ASN A 188 -57.62 69.69 5.54
CA ASN A 188 -57.47 71.12 5.82
C ASN A 188 -57.55 71.92 4.53
#